data_AF-A0A660RFP6-F1
#
_entry.id   AF-A0A660RFP6-F1
#
_cell.length_a   1.000
_cell.length_b   1.000
_cell.length_c   1.000
_cell.angle_alpha   90.00
_cell.angle_beta   90.00
_cell.angle_gamma   90.00
#
_symmetry.space_group_name_H-M   'P 1'
#
loop_
_entity.id
_entity.type
_entity.pdbx_description
1 polymer ?
#
loop_
_entity_poly.entity_id
_entity_poly.type
_entity_poly.pdbx_seq_one_letter_code
_entity_poly.pdbx_strand_id
1 'polypeptide(L)'
;MYGKKIRRVILYGSHVRGEATRDSDVDILVLVDESLNPVEVRRSLSDLLFDILLEEGKLISVITLPEHFFENHNYPFMLNVKKEGVRV
;
A
#
# COMPACT_ATOMS: atom_id res chain seq x y z
N MET A 1 -3.95 17.87 0.60
CA MET A 1 -4.10 17.36 -0.78
C MET A 1 -2.74 16.86 -1.28
N TYR A 2 -2.46 15.57 -1.10
CA TYR A 2 -1.14 14.95 -1.35
C TYR A 2 -0.84 14.64 -2.83
N GLY A 3 -1.66 15.13 -3.77
CA GLY A 3 -1.72 14.60 -5.14
C GLY A 3 -0.42 14.62 -5.95
N LYS A 4 0.54 15.51 -5.64
CA LYS A 4 1.87 15.52 -6.29
C LYS A 4 2.97 14.81 -5.47
N LYS A 5 2.63 14.35 -4.26
CA LYS A 5 3.55 13.81 -3.27
C LYS A 5 3.34 12.32 -3.00
N ILE A 6 2.22 11.74 -3.43
CA ILE A 6 2.10 10.28 -3.61
C ILE A 6 2.75 9.95 -4.96
N ARG A 7 3.77 9.08 -4.94
CA ARG A 7 4.56 8.73 -6.12
C ARG A 7 4.00 7.52 -6.84
N ARG A 8 3.66 6.47 -6.09
CA ARG A 8 3.07 5.23 -6.61
C ARG A 8 2.14 4.59 -5.58
N VAL A 9 1.14 3.89 -6.10
CA VAL A 9 0.31 2.95 -5.33
C VAL A 9 0.46 1.60 -5.99
N ILE A 10 0.76 0.57 -5.20
CA ILE A 10 1.07 -0.77 -5.67
C ILE A 10 0.19 -1.76 -4.91
N LEU A 11 -0.65 -2.49 -5.64
CA LEU A 11 -1.33 -3.67 -5.12
C LEU A 11 -0.34 -4.83 -5.11
N TYR A 12 -0.27 -5.58 -4.01
CA TYR A 12 0.57 -6.77 -3.89
C TYR A 12 -0.17 -7.88 -3.15
N GLY A 13 0.55 -8.96 -2.78
CA GLY A 13 0.01 -9.99 -1.90
C GLY A 13 -0.90 -10.98 -2.61
N SER A 14 -1.79 -11.59 -1.82
CA SER A 14 -2.62 -12.73 -2.24
C SER A 14 -3.51 -12.41 -3.45
N HIS A 15 -4.01 -11.19 -3.55
CA HIS A 15 -4.84 -10.73 -4.66
C HIS A 15 -4.10 -10.67 -5.99
N VAL A 16 -2.80 -10.36 -5.96
CA VAL A 16 -1.97 -10.33 -7.17
C VAL A 16 -1.51 -11.72 -7.56
N ARG A 17 -1.21 -12.58 -6.58
CA ARG A 17 -0.82 -13.97 -6.84
C ARG A 17 -1.96 -14.90 -7.25
N GLY A 18 -3.22 -14.43 -7.17
CA GLY A 18 -4.39 -15.26 -7.43
C GLY A 18 -4.69 -16.28 -6.32
N GLU A 19 -4.14 -16.04 -5.13
CA GLU A 19 -4.28 -16.90 -3.95
C GLU A 19 -5.30 -16.34 -2.93
N ALA A 20 -5.88 -15.18 -3.22
CA ALA A 20 -6.85 -14.53 -2.34
C ALA A 20 -8.12 -15.38 -2.16
N THR A 21 -8.55 -15.51 -0.91
CA THR A 21 -9.85 -16.08 -0.53
C THR A 21 -10.86 -14.97 -0.26
N ARG A 22 -12.08 -15.34 0.14
CA ARG A 22 -13.13 -14.35 0.47
C ARG A 22 -12.74 -13.48 1.67
N ASP A 23 -11.93 -14.02 2.57
CA ASP A 23 -11.51 -13.39 3.82
C ASP A 23 -10.10 -12.76 3.72
N SER A 24 -9.47 -12.83 2.54
CA SER A 24 -8.19 -12.16 2.30
C SER A 24 -8.35 -10.64 2.34
N ASP A 25 -7.36 -9.99 2.94
CA ASP A 25 -7.17 -8.55 2.93
C ASP A 25 -6.54 -8.07 1.61
N VAL A 26 -6.82 -6.82 1.27
CA VAL A 26 -6.25 -6.14 0.10
C VAL A 26 -4.98 -5.40 0.53
N ASP A 27 -3.84 -5.89 0.07
CA ASP A 27 -2.51 -5.37 0.39
C ASP A 27 -2.08 -4.23 -0.54
N ILE A 28 -1.92 -3.03 0.01
CA ILE A 28 -1.53 -1.82 -0.75
C ILE A 28 -0.24 -1.22 -0.18
N LEU A 29 0.73 -0.98 -1.06
CA LEU A 29 1.91 -0.19 -0.77
C LEU A 29 1.77 1.19 -1.42
N VAL A 30 1.83 2.24 -0.61
CA VAL A 30 1.86 3.63 -1.06
C VAL A 30 3.28 4.15 -0.94
N LEU A 31 3.88 4.48 -2.07
CA LEU A 31 5.17 5.15 -2.13
C LEU A 31 4.96 6.65 -2.15
N VAL A 32 5.65 7.34 -1.25
CA VAL A 32 5.54 8.79 -1.06
C VAL A 32 6.85 9.49 -1.32
N ASP A 33 6.73 10.77 -1.63
CA ASP A 33 7.85 11.70 -1.72
C ASP A 33 8.52 11.90 -0.35
N GLU A 34 9.82 12.25 -0.36
CA GLU A 34 10.61 12.49 0.86
C GLU A 34 10.08 13.64 1.73
N SER A 35 9.37 14.59 1.13
CA SER A 35 8.73 15.69 1.88
C SER A 35 7.50 15.26 2.68
N LEU A 36 7.07 14.00 2.59
CA LEU A 36 5.98 13.45 3.38
C LEU A 36 6.48 12.50 4.47
N ASN A 37 5.87 12.61 5.64
CA ASN A 37 5.98 11.61 6.67
C ASN A 37 5.06 10.43 6.34
N PRO A 38 5.57 9.22 6.06
CA PRO A 38 4.74 8.05 5.75
C PRO A 38 3.71 7.74 6.83
N VAL A 39 4.06 7.94 8.10
CA VAL A 39 3.16 7.71 9.24
C VAL A 39 1.95 8.65 9.20
N GLU A 40 2.15 9.91 8.84
CA GLU A 40 1.05 10.87 8.70
C GLU A 40 0.15 10.54 7.51
N VAL A 41 0.75 10.12 6.39
CA VAL A 41 -0.02 9.65 5.22
C VAL A 41 -0.87 8.46 5.60
N ARG A 42 -0.30 7.45 6.26
CA ARG A 42 -1.04 6.27 6.73
C ARG A 42 -2.16 6.65 7.69
N ARG A 43 -1.91 7.55 8.66
CA ARG A 43 -2.94 8.03 9.58
C ARG A 43 -4.07 8.78 8.86
N SER A 44 -3.74 9.58 7.85
CA SER A 44 -4.73 10.31 7.07
C SER A 44 -5.69 9.41 6.27
N LEU A 45 -5.31 8.15 6.06
CA LEU A 45 -6.13 7.14 5.39
C LEU A 45 -7.00 6.35 6.37
N SER A 46 -6.77 6.44 7.69
CA SER A 46 -7.40 5.55 8.68
C SER A 46 -8.93 5.60 8.65
N ASP A 47 -9.52 6.80 8.57
CA ASP A 47 -10.98 6.95 8.54
C ASP A 47 -11.57 6.33 7.27
N LEU A 48 -10.98 6.62 6.10
CA LEU A 48 -11.39 6.03 4.82
C LEU A 48 -11.29 4.50 4.81
N LEU A 49 -10.19 3.94 5.34
CA LEU A 49 -10.00 2.49 5.39
C LEU A 49 -11.02 1.83 6.34
N PHE A 50 -11.40 2.53 7.40
CA PHE A 50 -12.44 2.07 8.32
C PHE A 50 -13.83 2.12 7.68
N ASP A 51 -14.15 3.18 6.94
CA ASP A 51 -15.41 3.30 6.19
C ASP A 51 -15.53 2.16 5.16
N ILE A 52 -14.47 1.89 4.38
CA ILE A 52 -14.45 0.77 3.42
C ILE A 52 -14.68 -0.57 4.12
N LEU A 53 -14.07 -0.77 5.30
CA LEU A 53 -14.28 -1.99 6.06
C LEU A 53 -15.74 -2.15 6.49
N LEU A 54 -16.39 -1.07 6.94
CA LEU A 54 -17.80 -1.09 7.37
C LEU A 54 -18.77 -1.26 6.20
N GLU A 55 -18.53 -0.57 5.08
CA GLU A 55 -19.42 -0.56 3.93
C GLU A 55 -19.28 -1.82 3.07
N GLU A 56 -18.05 -2.26 2.81
CA GLU A 56 -17.75 -3.34 1.86
C GLU A 56 -17.37 -4.66 2.56
N GLY A 57 -17.16 -4.64 3.88
CA GLY A 57 -16.67 -5.80 4.63
C GLY A 57 -15.24 -6.21 4.24
N LYS A 58 -14.49 -5.31 3.59
CA LYS A 58 -13.14 -5.58 3.08
C LYS A 58 -12.08 -4.88 3.90
N LEU A 59 -11.14 -5.66 4.42
CA LEU A 59 -9.97 -5.13 5.09
C LEU A 59 -8.93 -4.73 4.04
N ILE A 60 -8.53 -3.45 4.06
CA ILE A 60 -7.42 -2.96 3.24
C ILE A 60 -6.22 -2.70 4.16
N SER A 61 -5.13 -3.42 3.91
CA SER A 61 -3.86 -3.27 4.62
C SER A 61 -2.98 -2.30 3.85
N VAL A 62 -2.60 -1.18 4.47
CA VAL A 62 -1.78 -0.15 3.83
C VAL A 62 -0.42 0.00 4.50
N ILE A 63 0.64 -0.21 3.71
CA ILE A 63 2.02 0.15 4.05
C ILE A 63 2.37 1.44 3.30
N THR A 64 3.08 2.35 3.98
CA THR A 64 3.55 3.62 3.40
C THR A 64 5.06 3.70 3.54
N LEU A 65 5.77 4.02 2.46
CA LEU A 65 7.24 4.14 2.45
C LEU A 65 7.70 5.30 1.57
N PRO A 66 8.84 5.94 1.88
CA PRO A 66 9.49 6.83 0.92
C PRO A 66 9.90 6.05 -0.33
N GLU A 67 9.68 6.62 -1.51
CA GLU A 67 10.01 5.97 -2.78
C GLU A 67 11.49 5.62 -2.89
N HIS A 68 12.39 6.52 -2.50
CA HIS A 68 13.83 6.25 -2.52
C HIS A 68 14.20 5.05 -1.64
N PHE A 69 13.53 4.88 -0.50
CA PHE A 69 13.83 3.80 0.43
C PHE A 69 13.44 2.46 -0.17
N PHE A 70 12.25 2.41 -0.79
CA PHE A 70 11.78 1.23 -1.50
C PHE A 70 12.68 0.85 -2.68
N GLU A 71 13.14 1.83 -3.47
CA GLU A 71 13.99 1.55 -4.63
C GLU A 71 15.40 1.07 -4.24
N ASN A 72 16.02 1.69 -3.24
CA ASN A 72 17.42 1.44 -2.90
C ASN A 72 17.67 0.28 -1.92
N HIS A 73 16.62 -0.33 -1.35
CA HIS A 73 16.76 -1.45 -0.41
C HIS A 73 16.13 -2.74 -0.95
N ASN A 74 16.66 -3.87 -0.47
CA ASN A 74 16.31 -5.22 -0.93
C ASN A 74 15.85 -6.11 0.23
N TYR A 75 15.02 -5.55 1.13
CA TYR A 75 14.35 -6.38 2.13
C TYR A 75 13.44 -7.41 1.44
N PRO A 76 13.26 -8.63 1.98
CA PRO A 76 12.44 -9.67 1.37
C PRO A 76 11.04 -9.19 0.94
N PHE A 77 10.39 -8.40 1.80
CA PHE A 77 9.13 -7.74 1.49
C PHE A 77 9.20 -6.89 0.19
N MET A 78 10.20 -6.02 0.06
CA MET A 78 10.33 -5.14 -1.09
C MET A 78 10.65 -5.91 -2.37
N LEU A 79 11.49 -6.95 -2.28
CA LEU A 79 11.80 -7.81 -3.42
C LEU A 79 10.55 -8.51 -3.95
N ASN A 80 9.71 -9.01 -3.05
CA ASN A 80 8.42 -9.61 -3.39
C ASN A 80 7.49 -8.57 -4.06
N VAL A 81 7.34 -7.38 -3.48
CA VAL A 81 6.50 -6.32 -4.08
C VAL A 81 7.05 -5.85 -5.43
N LYS A 82 8.37 -5.73 -5.62
CA LYS A 82 8.99 -5.38 -6.91
C LYS A 82 8.77 -6.46 -7.97
N LYS A 83 8.77 -7.73 -7.57
CA LYS A 83 8.62 -8.87 -8.47
C LYS A 83 7.16 -9.10 -8.87
N GLU A 84 6.26 -8.97 -7.92
CA GLU A 84 4.85 -9.38 -8.04
C GLU A 84 3.91 -8.20 -8.25
N GLY A 85 4.20 -7.06 -7.62
CA GLY A 85 3.25 -5.97 -7.41
C GLY A 85 2.77 -5.30 -8.70
N VAL A 86 1.50 -4.89 -8.69
CA VAL A 86 0.83 -4.22 -9.80
C VAL A 86 0.55 -2.77 -9.44
N ARG A 87 0.95 -1.84 -10.31
CA ARG A 87 0.65 -0.41 -10.14
C ARG A 87 -0.83 -0.15 -10.42
N VAL A 88 -1.48 0.59 -9.52
CA VAL A 88 -2.88 1.04 -9.64
C VAL A 88 -2.98 2.55 -9.75
#